data_AF-T0ZWW2-F1
#
_entry.id   AF-T0ZWW2-F1
#
_cell.length_a   1.000
_cell.length_b   1.000
_cell.length_c   1.000
_cell.angle_alpha   90.00
_cell.angle_beta   90.00
_cell.angle_gamma   90.00
#
_symmetry.space_group_name_H-M   'P 1'
#
loop_
_entity.id
_entity.type
_entity.pdbx_description
1 polymer ?
#
loop_
_entity_poly.entity_id
_entity_poly.type
_entity_poly.pdbx_seq_one_letter_code
_entity_poly.pdbx_strand_id
1 'polypeptide(L)' 'TSTDDDRVVPSNAYKFAAEMQRDQGCANPILLHVATATSHIYMPTDKLLRHDADNWGFIGTEIGMRPPELARRMRQMEF' A
#
# COMPACT_ATOMS: atom_id res chain seq x y z
N THR A 1 6.90 2.20 -5.31
CA THR A 1 8.20 2.85 -5.61
C THR A 1 9.11 2.67 -4.41
N SER A 2 10.43 2.72 -4.59
CA SER A 2 11.40 2.67 -3.49
C SER A 2 12.24 3.94 -3.50
N THR A 3 12.54 4.52 -2.35
CA THR A 3 13.45 5.68 -2.26
C THR A 3 14.81 5.42 -2.93
N ASP A 4 15.27 4.17 -2.94
CA ASP A 4 16.56 3.75 -3.49
C ASP A 4 16.45 3.17 -4.91
N ASP A 5 15.35 3.43 -5.64
CA ASP A 5 15.19 3.01 -7.04
C ASP A 5 15.96 3.94 -7.99
N ASP A 6 17.13 3.49 -8.42
CA ASP A 6 18.03 4.20 -9.33
C ASP A 6 17.70 3.97 -10.82
N ARG A 7 16.84 2.98 -11.13
CA ARG A 7 16.41 2.66 -12.51
C ARG A 7 15.21 3.50 -12.93
N VAL A 8 14.22 3.62 -12.05
CA VAL A 8 13.01 4.43 -12.26
C VAL A 8 12.83 5.35 -11.06
N VAL A 9 13.28 6.58 -11.22
CA VAL A 9 13.35 7.54 -10.11
C VAL A 9 12.00 7.72 -9.41
N PRO A 10 11.96 7.78 -8.07
CA PRO A 10 10.71 7.80 -7.30
C PRO A 10 9.83 9.03 -7.53
N SER A 11 10.45 10.13 -7.98
CA SER A 11 9.77 11.39 -8.25
C SER A 11 8.62 11.27 -9.25
N ASN A 12 8.64 10.26 -10.15
CA ASN A 12 7.52 9.99 -11.05
C ASN A 12 6.25 9.60 -10.29
N ALA A 13 6.37 8.64 -9.37
CA ALA A 13 5.25 8.22 -8.53
C ALA A 13 4.78 9.35 -7.60
N TYR A 14 5.72 10.16 -7.09
CA TYR A 14 5.40 11.25 -6.17
C TYR A 14 4.57 12.34 -6.84
N LYS A 15 5.02 12.81 -8.01
CA LYS A 15 4.28 13.81 -8.79
C LYS A 15 2.91 13.29 -9.19
N PHE A 16 2.82 12.05 -9.66
CA PHE A 16 1.55 11.48 -10.08
C PHE A 16 0.56 11.34 -8.92
N ALA A 17 1.00 10.80 -7.77
CA ALA A 17 0.14 10.67 -6.60
C ALA A 17 -0.33 12.03 -6.08
N ALA A 18 0.54 13.04 -6.05
CA ALA A 18 0.19 14.39 -5.61
C ALA A 18 -0.85 15.04 -6.52
N GLU A 19 -0.69 14.94 -7.85
CA GLU A 19 -1.65 15.47 -8.82
C GLU A 19 -2.99 14.72 -8.73
N MET A 20 -2.98 13.38 -8.62
CA MET A 20 -4.21 12.62 -8.41
C MET A 20 -4.93 13.03 -7.12
N GLN A 21 -4.21 13.17 -6.01
CA GLN A 21 -4.78 13.58 -4.73
C GLN A 21 -5.36 15.00 -4.80
N ARG A 22 -4.70 15.92 -5.50
CA ARG A 22 -5.18 17.30 -5.69
C ARG A 22 -6.47 17.34 -6.51
N ASP A 23 -6.53 16.57 -7.60
CA ASP A 23 -7.59 16.70 -8.61
C ASP A 23 -8.79 15.77 -8.36
N GLN A 24 -8.66 14.78 -7.45
CA GLN A 24 -9.75 13.86 -7.17
C GLN A 24 -10.94 14.55 -6.49
N GLY A 25 -12.13 14.41 -7.09
CA GLY A 25 -13.38 15.00 -6.60
C GLY A 25 -14.25 14.07 -5.73
N CYS A 26 -13.74 12.90 -5.32
CA CYS A 26 -14.47 11.94 -4.49
C CYS A 26 -13.69 11.57 -3.21
N ALA A 27 -14.34 10.83 -2.32
CA ALA A 27 -13.78 10.43 -1.03
C ALA A 27 -12.95 9.14 -1.08
N ASN A 28 -12.77 8.52 -2.25
CA ASN A 28 -11.98 7.30 -2.38
C ASN A 28 -10.51 7.60 -2.06
N PRO A 29 -9.79 6.73 -1.36
CA PRO A 29 -8.42 7.01 -0.98
C PRO A 29 -7.45 6.91 -2.17
N ILE A 30 -6.57 7.91 -2.31
CA ILE A 30 -5.36 7.81 -3.15
C ILE A 30 -4.17 7.75 -2.21
N LEU A 31 -3.52 6.59 -2.17
CA LEU A 31 -2.39 6.32 -1.28
C LEU A 31 -1.13 6.04 -2.08
N LEU A 32 0.01 6.48 -1.55
CA LEU A 32 1.33 6.18 -2.08
C LEU A 32 2.14 5.46 -1.01
N HIS A 33 2.51 4.20 -1.27
CA HIS A 33 3.46 3.47 -0.46
C HIS A 33 4.88 3.65 -1.01
N VAL A 34 5.79 4.12 -0.16
CA VAL A 34 7.21 4.30 -0.47
C VAL A 34 8.02 3.33 0.38
N ALA A 35 8.62 2.34 -0.26
CA ALA A 35 9.51 1.40 0.41
C ALA A 35 10.89 2.05 0.63
N THR A 36 11.55 1.71 1.73
CA THR A 36 12.93 2.13 2.06
C THR A 36 13.84 0.91 2.11
N ALA A 37 15.14 1.08 1.84
CA ALA A 37 16.13 0.00 1.85
C ALA A 37 15.66 -1.22 1.04
N THR A 38 15.21 -0.93 -0.18
CA THR A 38 14.79 -1.87 -1.22
C THR A 38 15.27 -1.33 -2.57
N SER A 39 15.68 -2.17 -3.49
CA SER A 39 16.07 -1.73 -4.83
C SER A 39 14.97 -2.05 -5.83
N HIS A 40 15.19 -1.66 -7.08
CA HIS A 40 14.30 -2.05 -8.17
C HIS A 40 14.21 -3.58 -8.35
N ILE A 41 15.27 -4.31 -8.02
CA ILE A 41 15.42 -5.75 -8.34
C ILE A 41 15.32 -6.62 -7.08
N TYR A 42 15.42 -6.00 -5.89
CA TYR A 42 15.47 -6.74 -4.64
C TYR A 42 14.67 -6.08 -3.52
N MET A 43 13.87 -6.91 -2.86
CA MET A 43 13.19 -6.60 -1.61
C MET A 43 13.31 -7.81 -0.67
N PRO A 44 13.72 -7.62 0.60
CA PRO A 44 13.71 -8.68 1.61
C PRO A 44 12.34 -9.34 1.79
N THR A 45 12.31 -10.61 2.15
CA THR A 45 11.06 -11.41 2.26
C THR A 45 10.06 -10.81 3.24
N ASP A 46 10.52 -10.26 4.37
CA ASP A 46 9.67 -9.59 5.35
C ASP A 46 8.98 -8.35 4.75
N LYS A 47 9.71 -7.56 3.95
CA LYS A 47 9.17 -6.40 3.25
C LYS A 47 8.25 -6.79 2.10
N LEU A 48 8.55 -7.87 1.37
CA LEU A 48 7.65 -8.43 0.35
C LEU A 48 6.32 -8.86 0.97
N LEU A 49 6.38 -9.62 2.07
CA LEU A 49 5.18 -10.07 2.78
C LEU A 49 4.36 -8.87 3.28
N ARG A 50 5.03 -7.83 3.81
CA ARG A 50 4.35 -6.61 4.25
C ARG A 50 3.71 -5.86 3.08
N HIS A 51 4.43 -5.71 1.97
CA HIS A 51 3.93 -5.07 0.76
C HIS A 51 2.67 -5.79 0.23
N ASP A 52 2.73 -7.12 0.13
CA ASP A 52 1.59 -7.92 -0.33
C ASP A 52 0.42 -7.85 0.66
N ALA A 53 0.68 -7.90 1.96
CA ALA A 53 -0.35 -7.75 2.99
C ALA A 53 -1.05 -6.38 2.92
N ASP A 54 -0.30 -5.29 2.72
CA ASP A 54 -0.85 -3.95 2.58
C ASP A 54 -1.69 -3.84 1.28
N ASN A 55 -1.20 -4.40 0.15
CA ASN A 55 -1.93 -4.40 -1.13
C ASN A 55 -3.25 -5.18 -1.04
N TRP A 56 -3.21 -6.42 -0.56
CA TRP A 56 -4.41 -7.26 -0.43
C TRP A 56 -5.37 -6.73 0.63
N GLY A 57 -4.86 -6.15 1.71
CA GLY A 57 -5.65 -5.47 2.72
C GLY A 57 -6.39 -4.26 2.16
N PHE A 58 -5.71 -3.42 1.38
CA PHE A 58 -6.31 -2.29 0.69
C PHE A 58 -7.39 -2.73 -0.30
N ILE A 59 -7.04 -3.62 -1.25
CA ILE A 59 -7.97 -4.12 -2.26
C ILE A 59 -9.21 -4.73 -1.60
N GLY A 60 -9.01 -5.63 -0.63
CA GLY A 60 -10.10 -6.28 0.09
C GLY A 60 -11.02 -5.27 0.76
N THR A 61 -10.47 -4.23 1.38
CA THR A 61 -11.25 -3.17 2.03
C THR A 61 -12.05 -2.36 0.99
N GLU A 62 -11.40 -1.90 -0.08
CA GLU A 62 -12.03 -1.03 -1.09
C GLU A 62 -13.11 -1.76 -1.91
N ILE A 63 -12.98 -3.07 -2.14
CA ILE A 63 -14.02 -3.87 -2.83
C ILE A 63 -15.12 -4.38 -1.89
N GLY A 64 -15.08 -4.03 -0.60
CA GLY A 64 -16.06 -4.49 0.38
C GLY A 64 -15.95 -5.97 0.74
N MET A 65 -14.77 -6.59 0.57
CA MET A 65 -14.51 -7.95 1.00
C MET A 65 -14.62 -8.03 2.52
N ARG A 66 -15.52 -8.89 2.99
CA ARG A 66 -15.66 -9.13 4.42
C ARG A 66 -14.55 -10.06 4.89
N PRO A 67 -13.84 -9.70 5.97
CA PRO A 67 -12.86 -10.60 6.56
C PRO A 67 -13.56 -11.86 7.07
N PRO A 68 -12.86 -13.01 7.08
CA PRO A 68 -13.42 -14.23 7.65
C PRO A 68 -13.81 -14.03 9.11
N GLU A 69 -14.83 -14.76 9.56
CA GLU A 69 -15.42 -14.64 10.89
C GLU A 69 -14.37 -14.72 12.01
N LEU A 70 -13.36 -15.58 11.84
CA LEU A 70 -12.23 -15.72 12.77
C LEU A 70 -11.48 -14.39 12.96
N ALA A 71 -11.12 -13.71 11.87
CA ALA A 71 -10.41 -12.43 11.93
C ALA A 71 -11.27 -11.32 12.53
N ARG A 72 -12.60 -11.39 12.39
CA ARG A 72 -13.53 -10.46 13.05
C ARG A 72 -13.57 -10.67 14.56
N ARG A 73 -13.58 -11.92 15.02
CA ARG A 73 -13.54 -12.27 16.45
C ARG A 73 -12.22 -11.87 17.11
N MET A 74 -11.09 -12.08 16.43
CA MET A 74 -9.78 -11.66 16.93
C MET A 74 -9.72 -10.14 17.18
N ARG A 75 -10.27 -9.32 16.28
CA ARG A 75 -10.35 -7.86 16.47
C ARG A 75 -11.26 -7.39 17.59
N GLN A 76 -12.22 -8.21 18.01
CA GLN A 76 -13.14 -7.89 19.13
C GLN A 76 -12.54 -8.31 20.49
N MET A 77 -11.42 -9.02 20.48
CA MET A 77 -10.74 -9.53 21.68
C MET A 77 -9.53 -8.68 22.11
N GLU A 78 -9.08 -7.74 21.28
CA GLU A 78 -8.08 -6.76 21.68
C GLU A 78 -8.79 -5.62 22.43
N PHE A 79 -8.57 -5.56 23.76
CA PHE A 79 -9.03 -4.52 24.69
C PHE A 79 -7.98 -3.41 24.84
#